data_AF-A0A819N5M0-F1
#
_entry.id   AF-A0A819N5M0-F1
#
_cell.length_a   1.000
_cell.length_b   1.000
_cell.length_c   1.000
_cell.angle_alpha   90.00
_cell.angle_beta   90.00
_cell.angle_gamma   90.00
#
_symmetry.space_group_name_H-M   'P 1'
#
loop_
_entity.id
_entity.type
_entity.pdbx_description
1 polymer ?
#
loop_
_entity_poly.entity_id
_entity_poly.type
_entity_poly.pdbx_seq_one_letter_code
_entity_poly.pdbx_strand_id
1 'polypeptide(L)'
;MTSLSTILMFTQQYTLSTIIIIVIMGLIACRNVRRIIRRQVPIVRRRLDRQLTKLVLLRVSFLIIFNTPFVIYRVYSINIIINTTDSMRIAIERLVQAIINSVLYLNYAVNFYIFWLSSSQYRRQVRYVLIKKYWQQWKQRFHPHNNQIGPSNAPPVTSIELE
;
A
#
# COMPACT_ATOMS: atom_id res chain seq x y z
N MET A 1 -37.99 -18.00 -18.54
CA MET A 1 -37.81 -16.93 -17.53
C MET A 1 -37.34 -17.45 -16.16
N THR A 2 -37.56 -18.72 -15.81
CA THR A 2 -37.17 -19.30 -14.50
C THR A 2 -35.68 -19.57 -14.33
N SER A 3 -34.91 -19.75 -15.41
CA SER A 3 -33.45 -19.97 -15.34
C SER A 3 -32.67 -18.71 -14.99
N LEU A 4 -33.17 -17.52 -15.36
CA LEU A 4 -32.48 -16.25 -15.10
C LEU A 4 -32.65 -15.83 -13.63
N SER A 5 -33.83 -16.05 -13.07
CA SER A 5 -34.11 -15.74 -11.66
C SER A 5 -33.33 -16.65 -10.72
N THR A 6 -33.16 -17.93 -11.03
CA THR A 6 -32.35 -18.84 -10.19
C THR A 6 -30.88 -18.42 -10.17
N ILE A 7 -30.30 -18.05 -11.33
CA ILE A 7 -28.92 -17.54 -11.41
C ILE A 7 -28.74 -16.27 -10.56
N LEU A 8 -29.70 -15.35 -10.60
CA LEU A 8 -29.66 -14.12 -9.78
C LEU A 8 -29.73 -14.43 -8.28
N MET A 9 -30.57 -15.37 -7.85
CA MET A 9 -30.66 -15.80 -6.44
C MET A 9 -29.35 -16.42 -5.95
N PHE A 10 -28.70 -17.28 -6.75
CA PHE A 10 -27.40 -17.85 -6.40
C PHE A 10 -26.35 -16.74 -6.27
N THR A 11 -26.31 -15.80 -7.22
CA THR A 11 -25.33 -14.70 -7.21
C THR A 11 -25.48 -13.82 -5.96
N GLN A 12 -26.73 -13.51 -5.58
CA GLN A 12 -27.01 -12.74 -4.37
C GLN A 12 -26.54 -13.47 -3.11
N GLN A 13 -26.82 -14.78 -3.01
CA GLN A 13 -26.38 -15.60 -1.88
C GLN A 13 -24.85 -15.63 -1.74
N TYR A 14 -24.12 -15.75 -2.85
CA TYR A 14 -22.65 -15.71 -2.85
C TYR A 14 -22.09 -14.34 -2.43
N THR A 15 -22.72 -13.24 -2.84
CA THR A 15 -22.26 -11.91 -2.42
C THR A 15 -22.44 -11.69 -0.92
N LEU A 16 -23.58 -12.08 -0.36
CA LEU A 16 -23.86 -11.95 1.07
C LEU A 16 -22.91 -12.80 1.93
N SER A 17 -22.66 -14.05 1.53
CA SER A 17 -21.73 -14.93 2.24
C SER A 17 -20.30 -14.36 2.25
N THR A 18 -19.85 -13.82 1.12
CA THR A 18 -18.52 -13.19 1.00
C THR A 18 -18.37 -12.00 1.93
N ILE A 19 -19.41 -11.16 2.07
CA ILE A 19 -19.39 -10.02 2.99
C ILE A 19 -19.29 -10.49 4.44
N ILE A 20 -20.08 -11.48 4.83
CA ILE A 20 -20.06 -12.04 6.19
C ILE A 20 -18.67 -12.60 6.50
N ILE A 21 -18.06 -13.34 5.58
CA ILE A 21 -16.71 -13.88 5.74
C ILE A 21 -15.69 -12.76 5.91
N ILE A 22 -15.75 -11.70 5.09
CA ILE A 22 -14.83 -10.55 5.19
C ILE A 22 -14.99 -9.83 6.52
N VAL A 23 -16.22 -9.62 6.99
CA VAL A 23 -16.49 -8.96 8.27
C VAL A 23 -16.00 -9.82 9.44
N ILE A 24 -16.28 -11.12 9.43
CA ILE A 24 -15.82 -12.06 10.47
C ILE A 24 -14.29 -12.11 10.49
N MET A 25 -13.64 -12.26 9.33
CA MET A 25 -12.18 -12.27 9.23
C MET A 25 -11.57 -10.94 9.69
N GLY A 26 -12.18 -9.80 9.33
CA GLY A 26 -11.76 -8.48 9.79
C GLY A 26 -11.87 -8.32 11.31
N LEU A 27 -12.96 -8.82 11.91
CA LEU A 27 -13.17 -8.81 13.37
C LEU A 27 -12.21 -9.75 14.09
N ILE A 28 -11.98 -10.95 13.56
CA ILE A 28 -11.01 -11.92 14.10
C ILE A 28 -9.60 -11.35 14.01
N ALA A 29 -9.22 -10.75 12.88
CA ALA A 29 -7.94 -10.07 12.72
C ALA A 29 -7.78 -8.95 13.75
N CYS A 30 -8.80 -8.10 13.93
CA CYS A 30 -8.81 -7.06 14.97
C CYS A 30 -8.63 -7.63 16.38
N ARG A 31 -9.33 -8.72 16.70
CA ARG A 31 -9.24 -9.39 18.02
C ARG A 31 -7.88 -10.04 18.24
N ASN A 32 -7.36 -10.77 17.26
CA ASN A 32 -6.06 -11.43 17.31
C ASN A 32 -4.94 -10.42 17.49
N VAL A 33 -5.00 -9.32 16.75
CA VAL A 33 -4.05 -8.21 16.86
C VAL A 33 -4.08 -7.57 18.26
N ARG A 34 -5.28 -7.28 18.81
CA ARG A 34 -5.41 -6.78 20.20
C ARG A 34 -4.88 -7.79 21.24
N ARG A 35 -5.08 -9.08 20.99
CA ARG A 35 -4.62 -10.17 21.89
C ARG A 35 -3.10 -10.32 21.87
N ILE A 36 -2.47 -10.25 20.70
CA ILE A 36 -1.01 -10.34 20.53
C ILE A 36 -0.30 -9.19 21.25
N ILE A 37 -0.82 -7.95 21.15
CA ILE A 37 -0.25 -6.78 21.84
C ILE A 37 -0.15 -6.98 23.37
N ARG A 38 -1.08 -7.75 23.96
CA ARG A 38 -1.09 -8.01 25.40
C ARG A 38 -0.10 -9.07 25.86
N ARG A 39 0.32 -10.02 25.02
CA ARG A 39 0.99 -11.23 25.53
C ARG A 39 2.51 -11.29 25.40
N GLN A 40 3.19 -10.73 24.39
CA GLN A 40 4.62 -11.02 24.24
C GLN A 40 5.45 -9.91 23.56
N VAL A 41 6.76 -9.94 23.88
CA VAL A 41 7.95 -9.48 23.13
C VAL A 41 8.66 -8.19 23.65
N PRO A 42 10.01 -8.21 23.77
CA PRO A 42 10.87 -7.12 24.24
C PRO A 42 10.61 -5.74 23.62
N ILE A 43 10.89 -4.71 24.43
CA ILE A 43 10.52 -3.28 24.26
C ILE A 43 10.84 -2.69 22.87
N VAL A 44 11.93 -3.13 22.22
CA VAL A 44 12.39 -2.56 20.93
C VAL A 44 11.57 -3.08 19.74
N ARG A 45 11.23 -4.38 19.69
CA ARG A 45 10.35 -4.96 18.63
C ARG A 45 8.91 -4.46 18.75
N ARG A 46 8.48 -4.12 19.97
CA ARG A 46 7.11 -3.67 20.27
C ARG A 46 6.67 -2.41 19.52
N ARG A 47 7.59 -1.50 19.18
CA ARG A 47 7.27 -0.26 18.44
C ARG A 47 6.96 -0.53 16.97
N LEU A 48 7.70 -1.45 16.33
CA LEU A 48 7.49 -1.84 14.94
C LEU A 48 6.16 -2.58 14.80
N ASP A 49 5.90 -3.57 15.66
CA ASP A 49 4.67 -4.38 15.61
C ASP A 49 3.42 -3.55 15.89
N ARG A 50 3.51 -2.58 16.81
CA ARG A 50 2.39 -1.67 17.11
C ARG A 50 2.10 -0.71 15.95
N GLN A 51 3.13 -0.31 15.18
CA GLN A 51 2.94 0.49 13.96
C GLN A 51 2.31 -0.33 12.84
N LEU A 52 2.82 -1.54 12.59
CA LEU A 52 2.28 -2.45 11.58
C LEU A 52 0.82 -2.81 11.89
N THR A 53 0.53 -3.11 13.15
CA THR A 53 -0.82 -3.32 13.67
C THR A 53 -1.75 -2.14 13.40
N LYS A 54 -1.33 -0.92 13.74
CA LYS A 54 -2.14 0.28 13.51
C LYS A 54 -2.40 0.49 12.02
N LEU A 55 -1.40 0.23 11.17
CA LEU A 55 -1.52 0.28 9.71
C LEU A 55 -2.57 -0.70 9.21
N VAL A 56 -2.49 -1.96 9.61
CA VAL A 56 -3.43 -3.01 9.20
C VAL A 56 -4.85 -2.67 9.67
N LEU A 57 -5.01 -2.20 10.90
CA LEU A 57 -6.32 -1.86 11.45
C LEU A 57 -6.95 -0.66 10.73
N LEU A 58 -6.16 0.36 10.44
CA LEU A 58 -6.59 1.52 9.64
C LEU A 58 -6.95 1.09 8.21
N ARG A 59 -6.13 0.24 7.57
CA ARG A 59 -6.39 -0.32 6.24
C ARG A 59 -7.71 -1.09 6.20
N VAL A 60 -7.94 -1.99 7.16
CA VAL A 60 -9.19 -2.76 7.25
C VAL A 60 -10.39 -1.83 7.46
N SER A 61 -10.24 -0.79 8.30
CA SER A 61 -11.31 0.18 8.56
C SER A 61 -11.69 0.96 7.30
N PHE A 62 -10.71 1.49 6.56
CA PHE A 62 -10.97 2.16 5.29
C PHE A 62 -11.53 1.22 4.23
N LEU A 63 -11.06 -0.03 4.18
CA LEU A 63 -11.58 -1.03 3.27
C LEU A 63 -13.07 -1.28 3.53
N ILE A 64 -13.49 -1.39 4.79
CA ILE A 64 -14.91 -1.54 5.14
C ILE A 64 -15.69 -0.30 4.70
N ILE A 65 -15.27 0.90 5.12
CA ILE A 65 -15.99 2.16 4.85
C ILE A 65 -16.19 2.39 3.35
N PHE A 66 -15.15 2.19 2.54
CA PHE A 66 -15.22 2.43 1.09
C PHE A 66 -15.89 1.32 0.30
N ASN A 67 -15.93 0.09 0.81
CA ASN A 67 -16.52 -1.05 0.10
C ASN A 67 -18.03 -1.22 0.44
N THR A 68 -18.47 -0.72 1.61
CA THR A 68 -19.89 -0.67 1.99
C THR A 68 -20.81 -0.02 0.92
N PRO A 69 -20.56 1.18 0.38
CA PRO A 69 -21.45 1.80 -0.60
C PRO A 69 -21.56 0.98 -1.90
N PHE A 70 -20.49 0.33 -2.33
CA PHE A 70 -20.49 -0.55 -3.51
C PHE A 70 -21.40 -1.77 -3.29
N VAL A 71 -21.28 -2.40 -2.11
CA VAL A 71 -22.11 -3.54 -1.73
C VAL A 71 -23.59 -3.16 -1.68
N ILE A 72 -23.92 -2.03 -1.03
CA ILE A 72 -25.31 -1.56 -0.91
C ILE A 72 -25.89 -1.31 -2.30
N TYR A 73 -25.15 -0.64 -3.19
CA TYR A 73 -25.58 -0.39 -4.56
C TYR A 73 -25.79 -1.67 -5.37
N ARG A 74 -24.91 -2.67 -5.23
CA ARG A 74 -25.09 -3.96 -5.90
C ARG A 74 -26.35 -4.67 -5.44
N VAL A 75 -26.64 -4.66 -4.13
CA VAL A 75 -27.89 -5.23 -3.60
C VAL A 75 -29.09 -4.44 -4.14
N TYR A 76 -29.06 -3.11 -4.10
CA TYR A 76 -30.12 -2.25 -4.62
C TYR A 76 -30.41 -2.53 -6.11
N SER A 77 -29.36 -2.56 -6.95
CA SER A 77 -29.47 -2.77 -8.39
C SER A 77 -30.02 -4.15 -8.78
N ILE A 78 -29.83 -5.17 -7.95
CA ILE A 78 -30.36 -6.52 -8.20
C ILE A 78 -31.85 -6.62 -7.81
N ASN A 79 -32.26 -5.92 -6.75
CA ASN A 79 -33.63 -6.02 -6.23
C ASN A 79 -34.62 -5.13 -6.98
N ILE A 80 -34.15 -4.11 -7.70
CA ILE A 80 -35.03 -3.19 -8.42
C ILE A 80 -35.12 -3.56 -9.88
N ILE A 81 -36.35 -3.86 -10.32
CA ILE A 81 -36.68 -4.01 -11.72
C ILE A 81 -36.82 -2.60 -12.29
N ILE A 82 -35.77 -2.13 -12.97
CA ILE A 82 -35.78 -0.83 -13.63
C ILE A 82 -36.63 -0.96 -14.89
N ASN A 83 -37.76 -0.24 -14.93
CA ASN A 83 -38.49 -0.06 -16.17
C ASN A 83 -37.63 0.76 -17.13
N THR A 84 -37.29 0.18 -18.28
CA THR A 84 -36.41 0.77 -19.31
C THR A 84 -37.02 1.99 -20.01
N THR A 85 -38.26 2.33 -19.69
CA THR A 85 -39.01 3.44 -20.29
C THR A 85 -38.67 4.80 -19.69
N ASP A 86 -38.11 4.86 -18.48
CA ASP A 86 -37.77 6.12 -17.80
C ASP A 86 -36.28 6.46 -17.98
N SER A 87 -36.00 7.31 -18.97
CA SER A 87 -34.64 7.74 -19.31
C SER A 87 -33.95 8.53 -18.19
N MET A 88 -34.71 9.27 -17.37
CA MET A 88 -34.16 10.08 -16.28
C MET A 88 -33.61 9.17 -15.16
N ARG A 89 -34.34 8.12 -14.80
CA ARG A 89 -33.87 7.13 -13.79
C ARG A 89 -32.59 6.44 -14.24
N ILE A 90 -32.50 6.06 -15.51
CA ILE A 90 -31.30 5.42 -16.06
C ILE A 90 -30.09 6.35 -15.94
N ALA A 91 -30.25 7.66 -16.22
CA ALA A 91 -29.16 8.62 -16.09
C ALA A 91 -28.67 8.76 -14.63
N ILE A 92 -29.60 8.78 -13.66
CA ILE A 92 -29.26 8.83 -12.23
C ILE A 92 -28.49 7.57 -11.81
N GLU A 93 -28.97 6.38 -12.21
CA GLU A 93 -28.30 5.11 -11.93
C GLU A 93 -26.86 5.08 -12.46
N ARG A 94 -26.65 5.57 -13.69
CA ARG A 94 -25.32 5.67 -14.30
C ARG A 94 -24.40 6.61 -13.53
N LEU A 95 -24.93 7.75 -13.06
CA LEU A 95 -24.17 8.70 -12.25
C LEU A 95 -23.76 8.09 -10.91
N VAL A 96 -24.71 7.45 -10.21
CA VAL A 96 -24.44 6.76 -8.94
C VAL A 96 -23.40 5.66 -9.13
N GLN A 97 -23.52 4.86 -10.19
CA GLN A 97 -22.53 3.84 -10.55
C GLN A 97 -21.13 4.43 -10.78
N ALA A 98 -21.03 5.56 -11.49
CA ALA A 98 -19.77 6.23 -11.76
C ALA A 98 -19.12 6.77 -10.47
N ILE A 99 -19.91 7.36 -9.57
CA ILE A 99 -19.45 7.84 -8.26
C ILE A 99 -18.92 6.67 -7.43
N ILE A 100 -19.66 5.57 -7.35
CA ILE A 100 -19.27 4.39 -6.58
C ILE A 100 -17.99 3.75 -7.13
N ASN A 101 -17.87 3.63 -8.45
CA ASN A 101 -16.65 3.13 -9.09
C ASN A 101 -15.45 4.04 -8.79
N SER A 102 -15.65 5.36 -8.80
CA SER A 102 -14.60 6.32 -8.44
C SER A 102 -14.15 6.15 -6.99
N VAL A 103 -15.10 5.95 -6.06
CA VAL A 103 -14.82 5.66 -4.65
C VAL A 103 -14.07 4.33 -4.48
N LEU A 104 -14.43 3.31 -5.27
CA LEU A 104 -13.74 2.02 -5.28
C LEU A 104 -12.29 2.16 -5.79
N TYR A 105 -12.06 2.92 -6.86
CA TYR A 105 -10.70 3.21 -7.33
C TYR A 105 -9.89 4.02 -6.32
N LEU A 106 -10.54 4.96 -5.62
CA LEU A 106 -9.91 5.70 -4.55
C LEU A 106 -9.44 4.78 -3.41
N ASN A 107 -10.18 3.72 -3.09
CA ASN A 107 -9.75 2.71 -2.10
C ASN A 107 -8.39 2.08 -2.49
N TYR A 108 -8.22 1.71 -3.76
CA TYR A 108 -6.94 1.18 -4.25
C TYR A 108 -5.80 2.19 -4.09
N ALA A 109 -6.04 3.47 -4.41
CA ALA A 109 -5.06 4.52 -4.22
C ALA A 109 -4.77 4.80 -2.73
N VAL A 110 -5.79 4.78 -1.88
CA VAL A 110 -5.68 4.99 -0.43
C VAL A 110 -4.79 3.95 0.24
N ASN A 111 -4.76 2.70 -0.26
CA ASN A 111 -3.81 1.69 0.23
C ASN A 111 -2.35 2.14 0.06
N PHE A 112 -2.02 2.77 -1.07
CA PHE A 112 -0.69 3.33 -1.33
C PHE A 112 -0.40 4.51 -0.39
N TYR A 113 -1.35 5.43 -0.24
CA TYR A 113 -1.19 6.58 0.66
C TYR A 113 -1.08 6.16 2.12
N ILE A 114 -1.87 5.18 2.59
CA ILE A 114 -1.77 4.64 3.94
C ILE A 114 -0.41 3.99 4.17
N PHE A 115 0.10 3.23 3.19
CA PHE A 115 1.43 2.63 3.28
C PHE A 115 2.53 3.71 3.39
N TRP A 116 2.45 4.73 2.52
CA TRP A 116 3.37 5.87 2.54
C TRP A 116 3.29 6.67 3.85
N LEU A 117 2.07 6.94 4.33
CA LEU A 117 1.83 7.76 5.52
C LEU A 117 2.22 7.01 6.79
N SER A 118 1.81 5.75 6.91
CA SER A 118 2.02 4.95 8.11
C SER A 118 3.47 4.52 8.28
N SER A 119 4.24 4.39 7.20
CA SER A 119 5.63 4.00 7.28
C SER A 119 6.54 5.19 7.54
N SER A 120 6.43 5.78 8.74
CA SER A 120 7.37 6.80 9.22
C SER A 120 8.81 6.27 9.28
N GLN A 121 8.96 4.95 9.46
CA GLN A 121 10.27 4.27 9.39
C GLN A 121 10.78 4.15 7.96
N TYR A 122 9.92 3.84 6.98
CA TYR A 122 10.32 3.87 5.56
C TYR A 122 10.72 5.29 5.16
N ARG A 123 9.99 6.32 5.59
CA ARG A 123 10.40 7.71 5.35
C ARG A 123 11.76 8.03 5.98
N ARG A 124 12.09 7.49 7.16
CA ARG A 124 13.42 7.63 7.78
C ARG A 124 14.50 6.86 7.01
N GLN A 125 14.25 5.62 6.61
CA GLN A 125 15.19 4.81 5.84
C GLN A 125 15.44 5.40 4.45
N VAL A 126 14.38 5.83 3.76
CA VAL A 126 14.47 6.53 2.47
C VAL A 126 15.23 7.84 2.63
N ARG A 127 14.99 8.63 3.69
CA ARG A 127 15.81 9.81 4.00
C ARG A 127 17.28 9.44 4.16
N TYR A 128 17.58 8.39 4.92
CA TYR A 128 18.95 7.91 5.12
C TYR A 128 19.62 7.48 3.80
N VAL A 129 18.92 6.72 2.96
CA VAL A 129 19.44 6.25 1.67
C VAL A 129 19.63 7.42 0.71
N LEU A 130 18.66 8.35 0.63
CA LEU A 130 18.77 9.55 -0.21
C LEU A 130 19.89 10.46 0.26
N ILE A 131 19.98 10.77 1.56
CA ILE A 131 21.06 11.59 2.13
C ILE A 131 22.41 10.94 1.86
N LYS A 132 22.55 9.62 2.08
CA LYS A 132 23.80 8.90 1.81
C LYS A 132 24.18 8.98 0.33
N LYS A 133 23.22 8.82 -0.59
CA LYS A 133 23.45 8.89 -2.03
C LYS A 133 23.85 10.30 -2.48
N TYR A 134 23.16 11.33 -1.99
CA TYR A 134 23.52 12.74 -2.21
C TYR A 134 24.90 13.07 -1.65
N TRP A 135 25.22 12.59 -0.44
CA TRP A 135 26.53 12.79 0.18
C TRP A 135 27.66 12.13 -0.62
N GLN A 136 27.45 10.91 -1.11
CA GLN A 136 28.43 10.23 -1.97
C GLN A 136 28.65 10.96 -3.29
N GLN A 137 27.59 11.41 -3.95
CA GLN A 137 27.72 12.21 -5.18
C GLN A 137 28.42 13.55 -4.92
N TRP A 138 28.13 14.20 -3.80
CA TRP A 138 28.80 15.44 -3.42
C TRP A 138 30.30 15.21 -3.13
N LYS A 139 30.65 14.13 -2.42
CA LYS A 139 32.05 13.76 -2.15
C LYS A 139 32.85 13.47 -3.43
N GLN A 140 32.24 12.85 -4.44
CA GLN A 140 32.88 12.63 -5.74
C GLN A 140 33.10 13.93 -6.53
N ARG A 141 32.25 14.95 -6.36
CA ARG A 141 32.45 16.26 -6.98
C ARG A 141 33.53 17.11 -6.30
N PHE A 142 33.73 16.95 -5.00
CA PHE A 142 34.67 17.79 -4.22
C PHE A 142 36.05 17.18 -4.00
N HIS A 143 36.28 15.92 -4.38
CA HIS A 143 37.63 15.38 -4.53
C HIS A 143 37.99 15.34 -6.02
N PRO A 144 38.39 16.48 -6.63
CA PRO A 144 39.07 16.42 -7.91
C PRO A 144 40.33 15.56 -7.73
N HIS A 145 40.54 14.72 -8.73
CA HIS A 145 41.61 13.75 -8.88
C HIS A 145 43.00 14.37 -8.61
N ASN A 146 43.46 14.39 -7.36
CA ASN A 146 44.80 14.88 -7.01
C ASN A 146 45.90 13.81 -7.17
N ASN A 147 45.61 12.73 -7.90
CA ASN A 147 46.53 11.60 -8.13
C ASN A 147 47.16 11.64 -9.53
N GLN A 148 47.68 12.81 -9.93
CA GLN A 148 48.62 12.90 -11.06
C GLN A 148 49.91 13.65 -10.73
N ILE A 149 50.39 13.53 -9.49
CA ILE A 149 51.82 13.76 -9.21
C ILE A 149 52.45 12.39 -9.03
N GLY A 150 52.65 11.70 -10.16
CA GLY A 150 53.54 10.54 -10.19
C GLY A 150 54.96 11.00 -9.87
N PRO A 151 55.75 10.22 -9.11
CA PRO A 151 57.15 10.51 -8.91
C PRO A 151 57.86 10.47 -10.27
N SER A 152 58.14 11.65 -10.82
CA SER A 152 58.98 11.83 -11.99
C SER A 152 60.38 11.33 -11.66
N ASN A 153 60.72 10.15 -12.20
CA ASN A 153 62.05 9.77 -12.66
C ASN A 153 63.20 10.14 -11.71
N ALA A 154 63.36 9.38 -10.63
CA ALA A 154 64.69 9.26 -10.02
C ALA A 154 65.55 8.37 -10.95
N PRO A 155 66.66 8.88 -11.51
CA PRO A 155 67.52 8.10 -12.39
C PRO A 155 68.19 6.95 -11.63
N PRO A 156 68.50 5.83 -12.32
CA PRO A 156 69.20 4.71 -11.72
C PRO A 156 70.62 5.13 -11.33
N VAL A 157 70.95 4.97 -10.05
CA VAL A 157 72.32 5.12 -9.54
C VAL A 157 73.16 3.99 -10.09
N THR A 158 73.94 4.26 -11.13
CA THR A 158 74.99 3.37 -11.63
C THR A 158 76.36 3.74 -11.06
N SER A 159 77.11 2.68 -10.71
CA SER A 159 78.57 2.60 -10.49
C SER A 159 79.12 3.30 -9.24
N ILE A 160 80.07 2.74 -8.49
CA ILE A 160 81.42 2.33 -8.93
C ILE A 160 81.95 1.18 -8.04
N GLU A 161 82.36 0.08 -8.66
CA GLU A 161 83.30 -0.92 -8.10
C GLU A 161 84.72 -0.33 -8.14
N LEU A 162 85.44 -0.45 -7.03
CA LEU A 162 86.85 -0.14 -6.86
C LEU A 162 87.65 -1.43 -7.04
N GLU A 163 88.31 -1.60 -8.19
CA GLU A 163 89.55 -2.38 -8.36
C GLU A 163 90.46 -1.70 -9.39
#